data_AF-A0A9E4FRZ6-F1
#
_entry.id   AF-A0A9E4FRZ6-F1
#
_cell.length_a   1.000
_cell.length_b   1.000
_cell.length_c   1.000
_cell.angle_alpha   90.00
_cell.angle_beta   90.00
_cell.angle_gamma   90.00
#
_symmetry.space_group_name_H-M   'P 1'
#
loop_
_entity.id
_entity.type
_entity.pdbx_description
1 polymer ?
#
loop_
_entity_poly.entity_id
_entity_poly.type
_entity_poly.pdbx_seq_one_letter_code
_entity_poly.pdbx_strand_id
1 'polypeptide(L)'
;MNKDWFASFGLALLIASAGASGNAFFAWCQRKAILGTMPLVFVAMVAATFLFGAIVTVAILARLTPGEVTVAGWPWAMGGGLGLYITVLCFYFLYTRFGTAYYALYAVLSILTTTLFVGQVVLREPINRFHLVSIVLALGAVVTFSLASNRSTQ
;
A
#
# COMPACT_ATOMS: atom_id res chain seq x y z
N MET A 1 -17.41 23.66 7.67
CA MET A 1 -16.06 23.06 7.81
C MET A 1 -15.15 24.10 8.43
N ASN A 2 -14.43 23.76 9.50
CA ASN A 2 -13.52 24.67 10.20
C ASN A 2 -12.11 24.64 9.57
N LYS A 3 -11.29 25.67 9.77
CA LYS A 3 -9.92 25.79 9.26
C LYS A 3 -9.02 24.60 9.66
N ASP A 4 -9.19 24.11 10.89
CA ASP A 4 -8.43 22.97 11.42
C ASP A 4 -8.75 21.66 10.67
N TRP A 5 -9.99 21.50 10.20
CA TRP A 5 -10.39 20.35 9.38
C TRP A 5 -9.64 20.34 8.05
N PHE A 6 -9.52 21.50 7.39
CA PHE A 6 -8.77 21.61 6.13
C PHE A 6 -7.28 21.37 6.32
N ALA A 7 -6.71 21.79 7.45
CA ALA A 7 -5.30 21.55 7.75
C ALA A 7 -5.02 20.06 7.99
N SER A 8 -5.82 19.39 8.82
CA SER A 8 -5.63 17.96 9.12
C SER A 8 -5.95 17.06 7.92
N PHE A 9 -7.07 17.31 7.23
CA PHE A 9 -7.43 16.54 6.04
C PHE A 9 -6.49 16.82 4.88
N GLY A 10 -6.09 18.07 4.67
CA GLY A 10 -5.14 18.46 3.62
C GLY A 10 -3.78 17.78 3.80
N LEU A 11 -3.27 17.71 5.03
CA LEU A 11 -2.03 16.98 5.34
C LEU A 11 -2.19 15.47 5.08
N ALA A 12 -3.28 14.87 5.55
CA ALA A 12 -3.56 13.45 5.32
C ALA A 12 -3.64 13.13 3.81
N LEU A 13 -4.30 13.99 3.03
CA LEU A 13 -4.41 13.86 1.59
C LEU A 13 -3.04 13.95 0.90
N LEU A 14 -2.17 14.86 1.33
CA LEU A 14 -0.81 14.98 0.80
C LEU A 14 0.02 13.73 1.07
N ILE A 15 0.01 13.24 2.32
CA ILE A 15 0.74 12.02 2.71
C ILE A 15 0.21 10.80 1.93
N ALA A 16 -1.11 10.65 1.85
CA ALA A 16 -1.74 9.56 1.10
C ALA A 16 -1.40 9.63 -0.40
N SER A 17 -1.39 10.83 -0.97
CA SER A 17 -1.05 11.05 -2.38
C SER A 17 0.42 10.73 -2.67
N ALA A 18 1.35 11.14 -1.79
CA ALA A 18 2.76 10.77 -1.90
C ALA A 18 2.96 9.24 -1.84
N GLY A 19 2.29 8.56 -0.92
CA GLY A 19 2.29 7.10 -0.84
C GLY A 19 1.72 6.44 -2.11
N ALA A 20 0.61 6.96 -2.64
CA ALA A 20 0.00 6.47 -3.87
C ALA A 20 0.92 6.65 -5.09
N SER A 21 1.62 7.79 -5.19
CA SER A 21 2.63 8.02 -6.23
C SER A 21 3.80 7.04 -6.13
N GLY A 22 4.27 6.75 -4.92
CA GLY A 22 5.31 5.75 -4.68
C GLY A 22 4.89 4.36 -5.18
N ASN A 23 3.66 3.94 -4.87
CA ASN A 23 3.12 2.68 -5.37
C ASN A 23 2.94 2.67 -6.91
N ALA A 24 2.49 3.77 -7.51
CA ALA A 24 2.38 3.89 -8.96
C ALA A 24 3.75 3.74 -9.66
N PHE A 25 4.79 4.37 -9.10
CA PHE A 25 6.17 4.23 -9.58
C PHE A 25 6.68 2.80 -9.45
N PHE A 26 6.42 2.15 -8.30
CA PHE A 26 6.75 0.75 -8.08
C PHE A 26 6.10 -0.17 -9.13
N ALA A 27 4.80 0.01 -9.40
CA ALA A 27 4.08 -0.78 -10.40
C ALA A 27 4.65 -0.61 -11.81
N TRP A 28 5.05 0.62 -12.18
CA TRP A 28 5.70 0.91 -13.45
C TRP A 28 7.05 0.20 -13.58
N CYS A 29 7.95 0.35 -12.59
CA CYS A 29 9.26 -0.30 -12.57
C CYS A 29 9.13 -1.82 -12.62
N GLN A 30 8.21 -2.39 -11.85
CA GLN A 30 7.96 -3.82 -11.86
C GLN A 30 7.49 -4.30 -13.23
N ARG A 31 6.54 -3.60 -13.86
CA ARG A 31 6.05 -3.97 -15.20
C ARG A 31 7.17 -3.96 -16.23
N LYS A 32 8.14 -3.04 -16.12
CA LYS A 32 9.33 -2.99 -16.99
C LYS A 32 10.32 -4.13 -16.70
N ALA A 33 10.47 -4.55 -15.45
CA ALA A 33 11.40 -5.61 -15.05
C ALA A 33 10.96 -7.02 -15.49
N ILE A 34 9.67 -7.25 -15.80
CA ILE A 34 9.12 -8.57 -16.17
C ILE A 34 9.83 -9.20 -17.37
N LEU A 35 10.34 -8.40 -18.30
CA LEU A 35 10.95 -8.89 -19.55
C LEU A 35 12.40 -9.37 -19.40
N GLY A 36 13.02 -9.25 -18.21
CA GLY A 36 14.46 -9.51 -18.09
C GLY A 36 14.96 -9.89 -16.70
N THR A 37 14.10 -10.18 -15.73
CA THR A 37 14.55 -10.49 -14.36
C THR A 37 13.73 -11.60 -13.74
N MET A 38 14.40 -12.52 -13.05
CA MET A 38 13.72 -13.54 -12.23
C MET A 38 12.93 -12.85 -11.09
N PRO A 39 11.69 -13.29 -10.81
CA PRO A 39 10.81 -12.66 -9.81
C PRO A 39 11.50 -12.43 -8.45
N LEU A 40 12.16 -13.45 -7.91
CA LEU A 40 12.80 -13.37 -6.61
C LEU A 40 13.98 -12.40 -6.58
N VAL A 41 14.72 -12.28 -7.70
CA VAL A 41 15.80 -11.30 -7.83
C VAL A 41 15.25 -9.89 -7.84
N PHE A 42 14.13 -9.63 -8.52
CA PHE A 42 13.45 -8.34 -8.46
C PHE A 42 13.04 -8.00 -7.02
N VAL A 43 12.42 -8.94 -6.30
CA VAL A 43 12.03 -8.71 -4.90
C VAL A 43 13.24 -8.43 -4.00
N ALA A 44 14.34 -9.17 -4.17
CA ALA A 44 15.57 -8.93 -3.42
C ALA A 44 16.17 -7.54 -3.67
N MET A 45 16.17 -7.09 -4.93
CA MET A 45 16.66 -5.75 -5.30
C MET A 45 15.76 -4.64 -4.73
N VAL A 46 14.43 -4.82 -4.76
CA VAL A 46 13.48 -3.91 -4.12
C VAL A 46 13.74 -3.82 -2.62
N ALA A 47 13.94 -4.95 -1.95
CA ALA A 47 14.25 -4.99 -0.51
C ALA A 47 15.58 -4.27 -0.19
N ALA A 48 16.61 -4.43 -1.04
CA ALA A 48 17.88 -3.73 -0.88
C ALA A 48 17.73 -2.21 -1.04
N THR A 49 16.99 -1.74 -2.04
CA THR A 49 16.72 -0.30 -2.23
C THR A 49 15.88 0.26 -1.08
N PHE A 50 14.89 -0.49 -0.59
CA PHE A 50 14.09 -0.10 0.57
C PHE A 50 14.96 0.06 1.82
N LEU A 51 15.83 -0.92 2.12
CA LEU A 51 16.75 -0.86 3.26
C LEU A 51 17.69 0.34 3.15
N PHE A 52 18.28 0.57 1.97
CA PHE A 52 19.14 1.72 1.74
C PHE A 52 18.42 3.05 1.99
N GLY A 53 17.22 3.22 1.40
CA GLY A 53 16.40 4.41 1.61
C GLY A 53 16.02 4.62 3.07
N ALA A 54 15.68 3.55 3.79
CA ALA A 54 15.39 3.59 5.22
C ALA A 54 16.61 4.06 6.03
N ILE A 55 17.81 3.51 5.77
CA ILE A 55 19.05 3.91 6.45
C ILE A 55 19.36 5.39 6.21
N VAL A 56 19.28 5.85 4.96
CA VAL A 56 19.51 7.27 4.62
C VAL A 56 18.50 8.17 5.33
N THR A 57 17.24 7.77 5.34
CA THR A 57 16.17 8.55 5.99
C THR A 57 16.38 8.63 7.50
N VAL A 58 16.75 7.52 8.14
CA VAL A 58 17.12 7.50 9.57
C VAL A 58 18.32 8.40 9.83
N ALA A 59 19.37 8.33 9.02
CA ALA A 59 20.57 9.15 9.20
C ALA A 59 20.29 10.66 9.10
N ILE A 60 19.34 11.08 8.27
CA ILE A 60 19.00 12.49 8.06
C ILE A 60 17.96 12.98 9.08
N LEU A 61 16.91 12.19 9.34
CA LEU A 61 15.72 12.63 10.08
C LEU A 61 15.67 12.15 11.52
N ALA A 62 16.26 11.00 11.84
CA ALA A 62 16.17 10.46 13.18
C ALA A 62 17.14 11.20 14.11
N ARG A 63 16.58 12.01 15.01
CA ARG A 63 17.31 12.47 16.20
C ARG A 63 17.36 11.31 17.20
N LEU A 64 18.18 10.30 16.90
CA LEU A 64 18.27 9.09 17.71
C LEU A 64 18.81 9.45 19.10
N THR A 65 17.96 9.39 20.12
CA THR A 65 18.44 9.41 21.51
C THR A 65 18.93 7.99 21.85
N PRO A 66 20.13 7.82 22.44
CA PRO A 66 20.58 6.51 22.88
C PRO A 66 19.54 5.85 23.80
N GLY A 67 19.02 4.68 23.41
CA GLY A 67 18.03 3.91 24.17
C GLY A 67 16.59 3.94 23.63
N GLU A 68 16.26 4.75 22.62
CA GLU A 68 14.91 4.79 22.02
C GLU A 68 14.60 3.60 21.09
N VAL A 69 15.64 2.89 20.62
CA VAL A 69 15.45 1.68 19.81
C VAL A 69 15.04 0.53 20.73
N THR A 70 13.74 0.33 20.88
CA THR A 70 13.20 -0.74 21.72
C THR A 70 13.08 -2.04 20.93
N VAL A 71 13.50 -3.15 21.55
CA VAL A 71 13.31 -4.50 20.99
C VAL A 71 11.84 -4.95 21.01
N ALA A 72 10.99 -4.27 21.78
CA ALA A 72 9.56 -4.54 21.86
C ALA A 72 8.83 -4.37 20.50
N GLY A 73 9.34 -3.50 19.62
CA GLY A 73 8.80 -3.31 18.28
C GLY A 73 9.19 -4.38 17.26
N TRP A 74 10.17 -5.23 17.58
CA TRP A 74 10.76 -6.14 16.59
C TRP A 74 9.79 -7.19 16.05
N PRO A 75 8.96 -7.87 16.87
CA PRO A 75 7.99 -8.84 16.34
C PRO A 75 7.02 -8.19 15.34
N TRP A 76 6.59 -6.96 15.62
CA TRP A 76 5.70 -6.19 14.75
C TRP A 76 6.41 -5.75 13.46
N ALA A 77 7.67 -5.33 13.55
CA ALA A 77 8.48 -5.01 12.37
C ALA A 77 8.70 -6.24 11.47
N MET A 78 8.97 -7.41 12.05
CA MET A 78 9.10 -8.66 11.32
C MET A 78 7.78 -9.07 10.66
N GLY A 79 6.66 -9.00 11.39
CA GLY A 79 5.34 -9.29 10.85
C GLY A 79 4.95 -8.34 9.70
N GLY A 80 5.21 -7.04 9.86
CA GLY A 80 5.02 -6.04 8.81
C GLY A 80 5.90 -6.29 7.59
N GLY A 81 7.17 -6.65 7.80
CA GLY A 81 8.10 -7.04 6.73
C GLY A 81 7.63 -8.26 5.95
N LEU A 82 7.12 -9.29 6.64
CA LEU A 82 6.55 -10.47 6.00
C LEU A 82 5.30 -10.12 5.16
N GLY A 83 4.41 -9.27 5.69
CA GLY A 83 3.25 -8.77 4.94
C GLY A 83 3.63 -7.99 3.69
N LEU A 84 4.67 -7.14 3.78
CA LEU A 84 5.18 -6.38 2.63
C LEU A 84 5.80 -7.29 1.57
N TYR A 85 6.57 -8.31 1.98
CA TYR A 85 7.12 -9.32 1.09
C TYR A 85 6.02 -10.05 0.29
N ILE A 86 4.98 -10.51 0.97
CA ILE A 86 3.82 -11.18 0.32
C ILE A 86 3.16 -10.21 -0.67
N THR A 87 2.97 -8.95 -0.30
CA THR A 87 2.36 -7.93 -1.17
C THR A 87 3.16 -7.74 -2.46
N VAL A 88 4.48 -7.55 -2.35
CA VAL A 88 5.37 -7.38 -3.51
C VAL A 88 5.36 -8.63 -4.40
N LEU A 89 5.36 -9.82 -3.82
CA LEU A 89 5.28 -11.08 -4.56
C LEU A 89 3.93 -11.23 -5.28
N CYS A 90 2.82 -10.92 -4.62
CA CYS A 90 1.49 -10.94 -5.23
C CYS A 90 1.36 -9.90 -6.34
N PHE A 91 1.92 -8.70 -6.18
CA PHE A 91 1.99 -7.72 -7.26
C PHE A 91 2.75 -8.25 -8.46
N TYR A 92 3.85 -8.98 -8.26
CA TYR A 92 4.58 -9.62 -9.35
C TYR A 92 3.64 -10.51 -10.17
N PHE A 93 2.92 -11.42 -9.52
CA PHE A 93 1.98 -12.30 -10.21
C PHE A 93 0.79 -11.55 -10.84
N LEU A 94 0.27 -10.53 -10.14
CA LEU A 94 -0.86 -9.73 -10.61
C LEU A 94 -0.49 -9.00 -11.90
N TYR A 95 0.64 -8.27 -11.89
CA TYR A 95 1.05 -7.49 -13.04
C TYR A 95 1.61 -8.35 -14.16
N THR A 96 2.24 -9.48 -13.89
CA THR A 96 2.70 -10.38 -14.98
C THR A 96 1.54 -11.01 -15.74
N ARG A 97 0.52 -11.50 -15.02
CA ARG A 97 -0.59 -12.26 -15.63
C ARG A 97 -1.73 -11.39 -16.11
N PHE A 98 -2.07 -10.33 -15.38
CA PHE A 98 -3.29 -9.56 -15.60
C PHE A 98 -3.04 -8.09 -15.98
N GLY A 99 -1.80 -7.60 -15.83
CA GLY A 99 -1.43 -6.23 -16.16
C GLY A 99 -1.74 -5.22 -15.04
N THR A 100 -1.39 -3.95 -15.27
CA THR A 100 -1.43 -2.90 -14.24
C THR A 100 -2.85 -2.45 -13.88
N ALA A 101 -3.82 -2.60 -14.78
CA ALA A 101 -5.22 -2.24 -14.53
C ALA A 101 -5.80 -3.00 -13.31
N TYR A 102 -5.39 -4.25 -13.11
CA TYR A 102 -5.83 -5.09 -11.99
C TYR A 102 -5.34 -4.58 -10.62
N TYR A 103 -4.49 -3.54 -10.58
CA TYR A 103 -4.22 -2.80 -9.36
C TYR A 103 -5.51 -2.23 -8.73
N ALA A 104 -6.50 -1.83 -9.54
CA ALA A 104 -7.76 -1.32 -9.03
C ALA A 104 -8.50 -2.35 -8.17
N LEU A 105 -8.50 -3.63 -8.61
CA LEU A 105 -9.07 -4.74 -7.85
C LEU A 105 -8.33 -4.95 -6.54
N TYR A 106 -6.99 -4.97 -6.57
CA TYR A 106 -6.18 -5.02 -5.34
C TYR A 106 -6.50 -3.84 -4.41
N ALA A 107 -6.57 -2.62 -4.94
CA ALA A 107 -6.71 -1.41 -4.14
C ALA A 107 -8.02 -1.44 -3.34
N VAL A 108 -9.12 -1.88 -3.95
CA VAL A 108 -10.38 -2.01 -3.22
C VAL A 108 -10.35 -3.16 -2.22
N LEU A 109 -9.82 -4.32 -2.58
CA LEU A 109 -9.68 -5.43 -1.62
C LEU A 109 -8.81 -5.02 -0.42
N SER A 110 -7.74 -4.26 -0.66
CA SER A 110 -6.87 -3.70 0.37
C SER A 110 -7.62 -2.70 1.26
N ILE A 111 -8.47 -1.82 0.71
CA ILE A 111 -9.33 -0.95 1.53
C ILE A 111 -10.23 -1.77 2.46
N LEU A 112 -10.85 -2.84 1.97
CA LEU A 112 -11.73 -3.70 2.77
C LEU A 112 -10.94 -4.42 3.88
N THR A 113 -9.85 -5.09 3.55
CA THR A 113 -9.07 -5.85 4.54
C THR A 113 -8.39 -4.95 5.55
N THR A 114 -7.87 -3.79 5.14
CA THR A 114 -7.14 -2.90 6.04
C THR A 114 -8.11 -2.08 6.91
N THR A 115 -9.19 -1.56 6.32
CA THR A 115 -10.12 -0.67 7.06
C THR A 115 -11.15 -1.46 7.87
N LEU A 116 -11.77 -2.49 7.27
CA LEU A 116 -12.80 -3.27 7.97
C LEU A 116 -12.18 -4.34 8.85
N PHE A 117 -11.31 -5.19 8.31
CA PHE A 117 -10.79 -6.31 9.10
C PHE A 117 -9.75 -5.82 10.12
N VAL A 118 -8.66 -5.21 9.68
CA VAL A 118 -7.62 -4.74 10.61
C VAL A 118 -8.13 -3.58 11.46
N GLY A 119 -8.65 -2.51 10.86
CA GLY A 119 -9.13 -1.33 11.58
C GLY A 119 -10.29 -1.62 12.54
N GLN A 120 -11.42 -2.17 12.05
CA GLN A 120 -12.58 -2.41 12.92
C GLN A 120 -12.47 -3.66 13.79
N VAL A 121 -12.09 -4.81 13.21
CA VAL A 121 -12.19 -6.08 13.93
C VAL A 121 -11.00 -6.28 14.86
N VAL A 122 -9.77 -6.04 14.37
CA VAL A 122 -8.55 -6.28 15.15
C VAL A 122 -8.24 -5.09 16.07
N LEU A 123 -8.19 -3.87 15.53
CA LEU A 123 -7.79 -2.67 16.26
C LEU A 123 -8.95 -1.95 16.96
N ARG A 124 -10.21 -2.30 16.62
CA ARG A 124 -11.43 -1.71 17.21
C ARG A 124 -11.51 -0.19 17.06
N GLU A 125 -11.02 0.33 15.94
CA GLU A 125 -11.12 1.74 15.61
C GLU A 125 -12.58 2.13 15.37
N PRO A 126 -13.01 3.38 15.66
CA PRO A 126 -14.39 3.79 15.40
C PRO A 126 -14.62 4.12 13.92
N ILE A 127 -15.69 3.55 13.33
CA ILE A 127 -16.18 3.95 12.00
C ILE A 127 -17.44 4.82 12.13
N ASN A 128 -17.48 5.88 11.33
CA ASN A 128 -18.66 6.73 11.18
C ASN A 128 -19.44 6.35 9.91
N ARG A 129 -20.65 6.92 9.75
CA ARG A 129 -21.51 6.64 8.60
C ARG A 129 -20.88 7.05 7.26
N PHE A 130 -20.04 8.08 7.24
CA PHE A 130 -19.36 8.51 6.01
C PHE A 130 -18.26 7.53 5.58
N HIS A 131 -17.55 6.90 6.53
CA HIS A 131 -16.61 5.83 6.20
C HIS A 131 -17.33 4.63 5.57
N LEU A 132 -18.52 4.26 6.09
CA LEU A 132 -19.33 3.20 5.48
C LEU A 132 -19.75 3.55 4.04
N VAL A 133 -20.18 4.80 3.79
CA VAL A 133 -20.49 5.26 2.43
C VAL A 133 -19.28 5.16 1.51
N SER A 134 -18.09 5.57 1.97
CA SER A 134 -16.85 5.44 1.19
C SER A 134 -16.53 3.99 0.84
N ILE A 135 -16.79 3.04 1.75
CA ILE A 135 -16.59 1.61 1.51
C ILE A 135 -17.57 1.08 0.46
N VAL A 136 -18.85 1.47 0.54
CA VAL A 136 -19.85 1.09 -0.46
C VAL A 136 -19.48 1.62 -1.84
N LEU A 137 -19.00 2.86 -1.93
CA LEU A 137 -18.52 3.44 -3.18
C LEU A 137 -17.28 2.72 -3.73
N ALA A 138 -16.35 2.32 -2.86
CA ALA A 138 -15.18 1.53 -3.24
C ALA A 138 -15.60 0.15 -3.81
N LEU A 139 -16.58 -0.53 -3.20
CA LEU A 139 -17.16 -1.76 -3.74
C LEU A 139 -17.82 -1.52 -5.11
N GLY A 140 -18.54 -0.41 -5.27
CA GLY A 140 -19.08 0.00 -6.56
C GLY A 140 -18.00 0.14 -7.64
N ALA A 141 -16.83 0.65 -7.28
CA ALA A 141 -15.68 0.74 -8.20
C ALA A 141 -15.15 -0.64 -8.64
N VAL A 142 -15.23 -1.68 -7.80
CA VAL A 142 -14.87 -3.06 -8.22
C VAL A 142 -15.87 -3.61 -9.23
N VAL A 143 -17.16 -3.41 -8.98
CA VAL A 143 -18.21 -3.89 -9.89
C VAL A 143 -18.05 -3.25 -11.25
N THR A 144 -17.86 -1.92 -11.31
CA THR A 144 -17.63 -1.23 -12.59
C THR A 144 -16.32 -1.64 -13.25
N PHE A 145 -15.24 -1.85 -12.48
CA PHE A 145 -13.97 -2.36 -13.00
C PHE A 145 -14.11 -3.77 -13.60
N SER A 146 -14.87 -4.65 -12.95
CA SER A 146 -15.16 -6.00 -13.45
C SER A 146 -15.95 -5.95 -14.76
N LEU A 147 -16.99 -5.12 -14.83
CA LEU A 147 -17.77 -4.90 -16.06
C LEU A 147 -16.90 -4.36 -17.20
N ALA A 148 -16.00 -3.42 -16.90
CA ALA A 148 -15.07 -2.88 -17.89
C ALA A 148 -14.10 -3.96 -18.39
N SER A 149 -13.52 -4.75 -17.49
CA SER A 149 -12.58 -5.83 -17.83
C SER A 149 -13.22 -6.88 -18.75
N ASN A 150 -14.47 -7.26 -18.48
CA ASN A 150 -15.21 -8.21 -19.33
C ASN A 150 -15.46 -7.68 -20.75
N ARG A 151 -15.62 -6.36 -20.91
CA ARG A 151 -15.86 -5.72 -22.21
C ARG A 151 -14.58 -5.45 -23.00
N SER A 152 -13.44 -5.26 -22.33
CA SER A 152 -12.14 -5.02 -22.98
C SER A 152 -11.43 -6.29 -23.48
N THR A 153 -12.00 -7.47 -23.21
CA THR A 153 -11.45 -8.78 -23.63
C THR A 153 -12.21 -9.35 -24.84
N GLN A 154 -13.19 -8.62 -25.39
CA GLN A 154 -13.82 -8.86 -26.69
C GLN A 154 -13.17 -7.98 -27.76
#